data_AF-A0A2D4ER49-F1
#
_entry.id   AF-A0A2D4ER49-F1
#
_cell.length_a   1.000
_cell.length_b   1.000
_cell.length_c   1.000
_cell.angle_alpha   90.00
_cell.angle_beta   90.00
_cell.angle_gamma   90.00
#
_symmetry.space_group_name_H-M   'P 1'
#
loop_
_entity.id
_entity.type
_entity.pdbx_description
1 polymer ?
#
loop_
_entity_poly.entity_id
_entity_poly.type
_entity_poly.pdbx_seq_one_letter_code
_entity_poly.pdbx_strand_id
1 'polypeptide(L)'
;GSAPGGGAEKRKAIYSRDYKLLGFTNPVNPALDFLQTPPGMLALDNMLYLAQHHQDAYIRIVLENSSPEDKHACPFGRSAIELTKVLCEILQIGELPNEGRNDYHPMFFTHDQALEELFAICIQLLNRTWK
;
A
#
# COMPACT_ATOMS: atom_id res chain seq x y z
N GLY A 1 -0.18 -7.52 -45.16
CA GLY A 1 0.53 -6.71 -44.16
C GLY A 1 -0.11 -6.95 -42.82
N SER A 2 0.56 -7.70 -41.94
CA SER A 2 0.07 -8.02 -40.60
C SER A 2 0.42 -6.86 -39.66
N ALA A 3 -0.58 -6.24 -39.04
CA ALA A 3 -0.38 -5.10 -38.16
C ALA A 3 0.46 -5.49 -36.91
N PRO A 4 1.37 -4.65 -36.40
CA PRO A 4 2.23 -4.98 -35.25
C PRO A 4 1.54 -4.86 -33.87
N GLY A 5 0.22 -4.62 -33.82
CA GLY A 5 -0.48 -4.13 -32.62
C GLY A 5 -0.78 -5.14 -31.51
N GLY A 6 -0.86 -6.44 -31.81
CA GLY A 6 -1.43 -7.43 -30.88
C GLY A 6 -0.60 -7.74 -29.62
N GLY A 7 0.70 -7.41 -29.61
CA GLY A 7 1.57 -7.66 -28.45
C GLY A 7 1.41 -6.65 -27.32
N ALA A 8 1.13 -5.39 -27.65
CA ALA A 8 0.99 -4.32 -26.65
C ALA A 8 -0.35 -4.41 -25.91
N GLU A 9 -1.43 -4.74 -26.62
CA GLU A 9 -2.77 -4.91 -26.04
C GLU A 9 -2.84 -6.11 -25.09
N LYS A 10 -2.21 -7.23 -25.46
CA LYS A 10 -2.08 -8.40 -24.57
C LYS A 10 -1.34 -8.08 -23.29
N ARG A 11 -0.24 -7.32 -23.34
CA ARG A 11 0.50 -6.88 -22.14
C ARG A 11 -0.34 -5.97 -21.24
N LYS A 12 -1.06 -5.01 -21.82
CA LYS A 12 -1.97 -4.13 -21.06
C LYS A 12 -3.06 -4.91 -20.33
N ALA A 13 -3.64 -5.93 -20.97
CA ALA A 13 -4.65 -6.78 -20.35
C ALA A 13 -4.10 -7.58 -19.14
N ILE A 14 -2.86 -8.09 -19.25
CA ILE A 14 -2.17 -8.79 -18.15
C ILE A 14 -1.96 -7.84 -16.97
N TYR A 15 -1.34 -6.67 -17.20
CA TYR A 15 -1.10 -5.71 -16.13
C TYR A 15 -2.38 -5.24 -15.47
N SER A 16 -3.44 -5.01 -16.25
CA SER A 16 -4.71 -4.58 -15.66
C SER A 16 -5.34 -5.64 -14.76
N ARG A 17 -5.24 -6.92 -15.16
CA ARG A 17 -5.64 -8.02 -14.30
C ARG A 17 -4.78 -8.07 -13.03
N ASP A 18 -3.47 -7.94 -13.15
CA ASP A 18 -2.57 -8.03 -12.00
C ASP A 18 -2.78 -6.86 -11.01
N TYR A 19 -3.06 -5.65 -11.49
CA TYR A 19 -3.45 -4.52 -10.64
C TYR A 19 -4.80 -4.72 -9.94
N LYS A 20 -5.74 -5.39 -10.61
CA LYS A 20 -7.00 -5.79 -9.98
C LYS A 20 -6.77 -6.81 -8.87
N LEU A 21 -5.89 -7.80 -9.09
CA LEU A 21 -5.52 -8.80 -8.07
C LEU A 21 -4.75 -8.18 -6.90
N LEU A 22 -3.94 -7.17 -7.17
CA LEU A 22 -3.29 -6.36 -6.13
C LEU A 22 -4.28 -5.49 -5.34
N GLY A 23 -5.55 -5.40 -5.75
CA GLY A 23 -6.58 -4.68 -5.01
C GLY A 23 -6.57 -3.16 -5.21
N PHE A 24 -6.07 -2.67 -6.35
CA PHE A 24 -6.24 -1.27 -6.74
C PHE A 24 -7.68 -0.97 -7.20
N THR A 25 -8.13 0.27 -6.95
CA THR A 25 -9.46 0.76 -7.36
C THR A 25 -9.50 0.97 -8.86
N ASN A 26 -8.45 1.57 -9.44
CA ASN A 26 -8.29 1.71 -10.87
C ASN A 26 -7.29 0.69 -11.45
N PRO A 27 -7.74 -0.51 -11.83
CA PRO A 27 -6.85 -1.52 -12.39
C PRO A 27 -6.35 -1.18 -13.79
N VAL A 28 -6.92 -0.19 -14.49
CA VAL A 28 -6.42 0.22 -15.82
C VAL A 28 -5.22 1.16 -15.66
N ASN A 29 -5.27 2.03 -14.64
CA ASN A 29 -4.22 2.97 -14.32
C ASN A 29 -4.15 3.20 -12.81
N PRO A 30 -3.43 2.36 -12.05
CA PRO A 30 -3.36 2.45 -10.59
C PRO A 30 -2.65 3.71 -10.09
N ALA A 31 -1.92 4.42 -10.96
CA ALA A 31 -1.32 5.71 -10.60
C ALA A 31 -2.36 6.74 -10.15
N LEU A 32 -3.61 6.60 -10.62
CA LEU A 32 -4.70 7.50 -10.25
C LEU A 32 -5.13 7.35 -8.78
N ASP A 33 -4.93 6.17 -8.18
CA ASP A 33 -5.25 5.93 -6.77
C ASP A 33 -4.34 6.75 -5.83
N PHE A 34 -3.16 7.18 -6.30
CA PHE A 34 -2.20 7.99 -5.53
C PHE A 34 -2.39 9.50 -5.72
N LEU A 35 -3.37 9.96 -6.52
CA LEU A 35 -3.64 11.40 -6.67
C LEU A 35 -4.31 12.00 -5.43
N GLN A 36 -4.99 11.18 -4.62
CA GLN A 36 -5.60 11.65 -3.38
C GLN A 36 -4.54 11.91 -2.32
N THR A 37 -4.55 13.13 -1.77
CA THR A 37 -3.65 13.54 -0.69
C THR A 37 -4.47 14.04 0.50
N PRO A 38 -4.23 13.53 1.73
CA PRO A 38 -3.35 12.40 2.07
C PRO A 38 -3.86 11.04 1.52
N PRO A 39 -3.00 10.03 1.31
CA PRO A 39 -1.56 10.03 1.61
C PRO A 39 -0.65 10.34 0.42
N GLY A 40 -1.18 10.41 -0.81
CA GLY A 40 -0.40 10.64 -2.02
C GLY A 40 0.71 9.59 -2.25
N MET A 41 1.87 10.06 -2.68
CA MET A 41 3.04 9.22 -2.97
C MET A 41 3.62 8.49 -1.75
N LEU A 42 3.36 8.98 -0.53
CA LEU A 42 3.84 8.32 0.69
C LEU A 42 3.33 6.87 0.80
N ALA A 43 2.12 6.60 0.33
CA ALA A 43 1.61 5.23 0.29
C ALA A 43 2.41 4.34 -0.66
N LEU A 44 2.83 4.88 -1.82
CA LEU A 44 3.67 4.14 -2.75
C LEU A 44 5.05 3.87 -2.16
N ASP A 45 5.65 4.86 -1.47
CA ASP A 45 6.94 4.70 -0.80
C ASP A 45 6.87 3.60 0.27
N ASN A 46 5.82 3.59 1.09
CA ASN A 46 5.56 2.54 2.08
C ASN A 46 5.37 1.14 1.44
N MET A 47 4.60 1.06 0.35
CA MET A 47 4.39 -0.20 -0.38
C MET A 47 5.71 -0.72 -0.98
N LEU A 48 6.53 0.17 -1.55
CA LEU A 48 7.82 -0.17 -2.11
C LEU A 48 8.80 -0.61 -1.01
N TYR A 49 8.81 0.10 0.13
CA TYR A 49 9.62 -0.27 1.29
C TYR A 49 9.30 -1.69 1.75
N LEU A 50 8.02 -2.01 1.96
CA LEU A 50 7.58 -3.35 2.33
C LEU A 50 8.03 -4.41 1.32
N ALA A 51 7.87 -4.13 0.01
CA ALA A 51 8.25 -5.08 -1.03
C ALA A 51 9.77 -5.32 -1.11
N GLN A 52 10.59 -4.34 -0.74
CA GLN A 52 12.05 -4.40 -0.79
C GLN A 52 12.68 -4.96 0.50
N HIS A 53 12.16 -4.58 1.67
CA HIS A 53 12.78 -4.89 2.97
C HIS A 53 12.10 -6.07 3.66
N HIS A 54 10.82 -6.31 3.36
CA HIS A 54 10.01 -7.38 3.94
C HIS A 54 9.34 -8.21 2.83
N GLN A 55 10.13 -8.60 1.83
CA GLN A 55 9.65 -9.24 0.59
C GLN A 55 8.75 -10.46 0.86
N ASP A 56 9.13 -11.32 1.80
CA ASP A 56 8.35 -12.51 2.16
C ASP A 56 6.96 -12.14 2.72
N ALA A 57 6.89 -11.09 3.55
CA ALA A 57 5.63 -10.60 4.10
C ALA A 57 4.76 -9.98 3.01
N TYR A 58 5.35 -9.19 2.10
CA TYR A 58 4.67 -8.63 0.94
C TYR A 58 4.07 -9.72 0.05
N ILE A 59 4.90 -10.69 -0.38
CA ILE A 59 4.47 -11.81 -1.23
C ILE A 59 3.34 -12.58 -0.55
N ARG A 60 3.48 -12.90 0.74
CA ARG A 60 2.45 -13.61 1.50
C ARG A 60 1.12 -12.86 1.50
N ILE A 61 1.12 -11.56 1.83
CA ILE A 61 -0.12 -10.76 1.87
C ILE A 61 -0.78 -10.73 0.48
N VAL A 62 0.00 -10.49 -0.58
CA VAL A 62 -0.56 -10.40 -1.93
C VAL A 62 -1.13 -11.75 -2.38
N LEU A 63 -0.38 -12.84 -2.22
CA LEU A 63 -0.82 -14.16 -2.69
C LEU A 63 -2.04 -14.66 -1.91
N GLU A 64 -2.08 -14.47 -0.59
CA GLU A 64 -3.22 -14.85 0.25
C GLU A 64 -4.53 -14.16 -0.15
N ASN A 65 -4.47 -12.98 -0.77
CA ASN A 65 -5.65 -12.18 -1.13
C ASN A 65 -5.89 -12.08 -2.65
N SER A 66 -5.18 -12.86 -3.46
CA SER A 66 -5.22 -12.77 -4.92
C SER A 66 -6.18 -13.75 -5.60
N SER A 67 -6.99 -14.49 -4.83
CA SER A 67 -8.01 -15.38 -5.42
C SER A 67 -9.14 -14.55 -6.03
N PRO A 68 -9.43 -14.71 -7.34
CA PRO A 68 -10.55 -14.00 -7.98
C PRO A 68 -11.92 -14.43 -7.46
N GLU A 69 -12.02 -15.63 -6.87
CA GLU A 69 -13.27 -16.17 -6.33
C GLU A 69 -13.56 -15.67 -4.91
N ASP A 70 -12.53 -15.21 -4.19
CA ASP A 70 -12.66 -14.75 -2.82
C ASP A 70 -13.17 -13.30 -2.73
N LYS A 71 -14.45 -13.17 -2.41
CA LYS A 71 -15.11 -11.87 -2.21
C LYS A 71 -14.75 -11.20 -0.89
N HIS A 72 -14.11 -11.93 0.03
CA HIS A 72 -13.68 -11.43 1.33
C HIS A 72 -12.17 -11.18 1.36
N ALA A 73 -11.47 -11.30 0.23
CA ALA A 73 -10.06 -10.98 0.15
C ALA A 73 -9.80 -9.49 0.49
N CYS A 74 -8.75 -9.24 1.26
CA CYS A 74 -8.32 -7.89 1.60
C CYS A 74 -7.62 -7.24 0.38
N PRO A 75 -8.11 -6.11 -0.15
CA PRO A 75 -7.51 -5.48 -1.33
C PRO A 75 -6.23 -4.73 -0.96
N PHE A 76 -5.06 -5.35 -1.18
CA PHE A 76 -3.76 -4.82 -0.74
C PHE A 76 -3.54 -3.34 -1.10
N GLY A 77 -3.72 -2.94 -2.37
CA GLY A 77 -3.48 -1.57 -2.84
C GLY A 77 -4.35 -0.55 -2.11
N ARG A 78 -5.67 -0.78 -2.08
CA ARG A 78 -6.61 0.10 -1.35
C ARG A 78 -6.31 0.14 0.15
N SER A 79 -6.04 -1.01 0.76
CA SER A 79 -5.74 -1.11 2.20
C SER A 79 -4.44 -0.41 2.57
N ALA A 80 -3.39 -0.50 1.74
CA ALA A 80 -2.12 0.17 1.97
C ALA A 80 -2.24 1.71 1.90
N ILE A 81 -3.02 2.21 0.93
CA ILE A 81 -3.30 3.65 0.80
C ILE A 81 -4.08 4.14 2.02
N GLU A 82 -5.18 3.48 2.38
CA GLU A 82 -5.98 3.91 3.53
C GLU A 82 -5.20 3.79 4.85
N LEU A 83 -4.42 2.71 5.03
CA LEU A 83 -3.58 2.54 6.21
C LEU A 83 -2.55 3.66 6.33
N THR A 84 -1.89 4.03 5.23
CA THR A 84 -0.91 5.13 5.24
C THR A 84 -1.57 6.43 5.69
N LYS A 85 -2.77 6.71 5.19
CA LYS A 85 -3.53 7.89 5.61
C LYS A 85 -3.89 7.85 7.10
N VAL A 86 -4.38 6.71 7.60
CA VAL A 86 -4.68 6.53 9.03
C VAL A 86 -3.43 6.71 9.90
N LEU A 87 -2.27 6.22 9.46
CA LEU A 87 -1.00 6.45 10.15
C LEU A 87 -0.63 7.94 10.18
N CYS A 88 -0.82 8.68 9.07
CA CYS A 88 -0.64 10.13 9.06
C CYS A 88 -1.56 10.83 10.08
N GLU A 89 -2.81 10.40 10.19
CA GLU A 89 -3.79 10.96 11.15
C GLU A 89 -3.40 10.66 12.60
N ILE A 90 -3.04 9.40 12.91
CA ILE A 90 -2.62 8.98 14.26
C ILE A 90 -1.35 9.72 14.70
N LEU A 91 -0.38 9.84 13.80
CA LEU A 91 0.92 10.47 14.07
C LEU A 91 0.89 11.99 13.89
N GLN A 92 -0.27 12.55 13.50
CA GLN A 92 -0.46 13.99 13.30
C GLN A 92 0.58 14.58 12.33
N ILE A 93 0.87 13.87 11.24
CA ILE A 93 1.83 14.31 10.23
C ILE A 93 1.33 15.60 9.58
N GLY A 94 2.17 16.63 9.64
CA GLY A 94 1.86 17.97 9.08
C GLY A 94 1.33 18.97 10.11
N GLU A 95 1.01 18.53 11.33
CA GLU A 95 0.62 19.43 12.41
C GLU A 95 1.83 20.19 12.99
N LEU A 96 1.58 21.42 13.44
CA LEU A 96 2.62 22.24 14.08
C LEU A 96 2.85 21.78 15.53
N PRO A 97 4.12 21.82 16.01
CA PRO A 97 4.39 21.54 17.40
C PRO A 97 3.73 22.59 18.31
N ASN A 98 3.35 22.18 19.52
CA ASN A 98 2.84 23.09 20.53
C ASN A 98 3.68 23.00 21.81
N GLU A 99 3.86 24.12 22.50
CA GLU A 99 4.73 24.23 23.70
C GLU A 99 4.19 23.45 24.92
N GLY A 100 2.93 23.00 24.87
CA GLY A 100 2.27 22.31 25.98
C GLY A 100 2.39 20.79 25.93
N ARG A 101 2.84 20.21 24.81
CA ARG A 101 2.97 18.75 24.64
C ARG A 101 4.40 18.29 24.88
N ASN A 102 4.52 17.26 25.71
CA ASN A 102 5.78 16.57 26.01
C ASN A 102 5.69 15.07 25.71
N ASP A 103 4.64 14.64 25.01
CA ASP A 103 4.44 13.27 24.57
C ASP A 103 5.20 13.00 23.26
N TYR A 104 5.80 11.82 23.19
CA TYR A 104 6.44 11.28 21.98
C TYR A 104 6.36 9.75 22.03
N HIS A 105 6.53 9.10 20.89
CA HIS A 105 6.59 7.64 20.83
C HIS A 105 8.06 7.19 20.77
N PRO A 106 8.62 6.61 21.85
CA PRO A 106 10.05 6.27 21.91
C PRO A 106 10.49 5.28 20.83
N MET A 107 9.58 4.45 20.32
CA MET A 107 9.87 3.48 19.26
C MET A 107 10.36 4.11 17.95
N PHE A 108 10.01 5.36 17.65
CA PHE A 108 10.53 6.03 16.44
C PHE A 108 12.03 6.39 16.55
N PHE A 109 12.63 6.28 17.74
CA PHE A 109 14.05 6.52 17.96
C PHE A 109 14.90 5.25 17.91
N THR A 110 14.30 4.09 17.59
CA THR A 110 15.02 2.81 17.56
C THR A 110 15.32 2.31 16.14
N HIS A 111 14.87 3.03 15.11
CA HIS A 111 15.08 2.66 13.70
C HIS A 111 15.06 3.90 12.81
N ASP A 112 15.93 3.94 11.78
CA ASP A 112 16.06 5.10 10.89
C ASP A 112 14.83 5.27 9.98
N GLN A 113 14.17 4.17 9.63
CA GLN A 113 12.95 4.11 8.79
C GLN A 113 11.75 3.62 9.62
N ALA A 114 11.59 4.18 10.82
CA ALA A 114 10.61 3.69 11.78
C ALA A 114 9.14 3.87 11.34
N LEU A 115 8.83 4.84 10.47
CA LEU A 115 7.49 5.01 9.91
C LEU A 115 7.14 3.88 8.95
N GLU A 116 8.07 3.50 8.08
CA GLU A 116 7.90 2.44 7.10
C GLU A 116 7.87 1.05 7.77
N GLU A 117 8.66 0.85 8.83
CA GLU A 117 8.56 -0.34 9.70
C GLU A 117 7.20 -0.41 10.40
N LEU A 118 6.69 0.72 10.93
CA LEU A 118 5.35 0.76 11.52
C LEU A 118 4.29 0.41 10.48
N PHE A 119 4.38 0.93 9.26
CA PHE A 119 3.50 0.55 8.16
C PHE A 119 3.57 -0.97 7.88
N ALA A 120 4.76 -1.56 7.81
CA ALA A 120 4.95 -2.97 7.55
C ALA A 120 4.34 -3.88 8.64
N ILE A 121 4.40 -3.44 9.90
CA ILE A 121 3.74 -4.10 11.02
C ILE A 121 2.22 -3.95 10.92
N CYS A 122 1.74 -2.73 10.68
CA CYS A 122 0.32 -2.43 10.64
C CYS A 122 -0.40 -3.08 9.46
N ILE A 123 0.22 -3.21 8.28
CA ILE A 123 -0.43 -3.87 7.13
C ILE A 123 -0.55 -5.39 7.34
N GLN A 124 0.41 -6.00 8.04
CA GLN A 124 0.29 -7.40 8.48
C GLN A 124 -0.80 -7.57 9.53
N LEU A 125 -0.90 -6.63 10.47
CA LEU A 125 -1.99 -6.60 11.45
C LEU A 125 -3.35 -6.44 10.77
N LEU A 126 -3.48 -5.49 9.84
CA LEU A 126 -4.69 -5.25 9.05
C LEU A 126 -5.12 -6.53 8.33
N ASN A 127 -4.22 -7.21 7.62
CA ASN A 127 -4.53 -8.47 6.94
C ASN A 127 -4.97 -9.58 7.91
N ARG A 128 -4.41 -9.63 9.12
CA ARG A 128 -4.83 -10.59 10.16
C ARG A 128 -6.20 -10.26 10.74
N THR A 129 -6.50 -8.99 10.96
CA THR A 129 -7.79 -8.53 11.51
C THR A 129 -8.92 -8.60 10.48
N TRP A 130 -8.59 -8.55 9.19
CA TRP A 130 -9.57 -8.67 8.11
C TRP A 130 -10.18 -10.08 8.00
N LYS A 131 -9.38 -11.12 8.29
CA LYS A 131 -9.80 -12.53 8.27
C LYS A 131 -10.67 -12.88 9.48
#